data_AF-A0A971FAN8-F1
#
_entry.id   AF-A0A971FAN8-F1
#
_cell.length_a   1.000
_cell.length_b   1.000
_cell.length_c   1.000
_cell.angle_alpha   90.00
_cell.angle_beta   90.00
_cell.angle_gamma   90.00
#
_symmetry.space_group_name_H-M   'P 1'
#
loop_
_entity.id
_entity.type
_entity.pdbx_description
1 polymer ?
#
loop_
_entity_poly.entity_id
_entity_poly.type
_entity_poly.pdbx_seq_one_letter_code
_entity_poly.pdbx_strand_id
1 'polypeptide(L)'
;MSKRSGQWVMGCLVAVAVLAGAETAPQAPAEASPQAKAAVASFMQGPSVFIENAGQWGAPEIRFALDGQGANVGLTDRGPKFQLFRELPRPAAEPAAEPAADPAAPPDAKDRAPAPREMHAFSLLFDGAAAVSPEGRGLSGRTYNYNVGPVENHRAGVPSYESVWYPSLWPGVDLEVTGRRTGVKYTFHIAPGADWRPVALRYDGVQGLSLRDDGTLEIRVKEGWEPLMDAAPLVYQEVNGEKRPVAAAFRLVDGQTYGFDITGAHDPALPLIIDPEIAWGTPR
;
A
#
# COMPACT_ATOMS: atom_id res chain seq x y z
N MET A 1 1.86 19.04 -27.37
CA MET A 1 2.13 19.52 -26.00
C MET A 1 1.72 18.42 -25.02
N SER A 2 2.66 17.53 -24.71
CA SER A 2 2.43 16.41 -23.78
C SER A 2 2.87 16.86 -22.38
N LYS A 3 1.92 17.05 -21.47
CA LYS A 3 2.21 17.22 -20.05
C LYS A 3 2.65 15.85 -19.54
N ARG A 4 3.95 15.70 -19.23
CA ARG A 4 4.45 14.57 -18.43
C ARG A 4 3.72 14.61 -17.09
N SER A 5 2.75 13.73 -16.89
CA SER A 5 2.21 13.44 -15.57
C SER A 5 3.37 12.95 -14.69
N GLY A 6 3.50 13.53 -13.50
CA GLY A 6 4.60 13.25 -12.57
C GLY A 6 4.64 11.77 -12.20
N GLN A 7 5.54 11.03 -12.84
CA GLN A 7 5.97 9.72 -12.36
C GLN A 7 6.76 9.95 -11.09
N TRP A 8 6.09 9.75 -9.97
CA TRP A 8 6.69 9.79 -8.66
C TRP A 8 7.21 8.39 -8.36
N VAL A 9 8.52 8.18 -8.37
CA VAL A 9 9.11 6.88 -8.00
C VAL A 9 9.52 7.02 -6.54
N MET A 10 8.85 6.29 -5.65
CA MET A 10 9.42 6.06 -4.32
C MET A 10 10.68 5.24 -4.55
N GLY A 11 11.84 5.90 -4.62
CA GLY A 11 13.13 5.23 -4.70
C GLY A 11 13.25 4.26 -3.53
N CYS A 12 13.78 3.05 -3.78
CA CYS A 12 13.97 2.02 -2.76
C CYS A 12 14.30 2.64 -1.40
N LEU A 13 13.43 2.41 -0.43
CA LEU A 13 13.57 2.89 0.94
C LEU A 13 14.85 2.33 1.53
N VAL A 14 15.91 3.15 1.53
CA VAL A 14 17.02 2.97 2.45
C VAL A 14 16.72 3.85 3.65
N ALA A 15 15.74 3.44 4.44
CA ALA A 15 15.49 4.03 5.75
C ALA A 15 16.38 3.32 6.76
N VAL A 16 17.28 4.06 7.41
CA VAL A 16 18.05 3.54 8.54
C VAL A 16 17.26 3.86 9.80
N ALA A 17 16.52 2.87 10.30
CA ALA A 17 15.93 2.95 11.63
C ALA A 17 17.05 2.93 12.66
N VAL A 18 17.15 3.97 13.48
CA VAL A 18 18.13 4.05 14.57
C VAL A 18 17.37 3.91 15.90
N LEU A 19 17.71 2.88 16.67
CA LEU A 19 17.36 2.83 18.09
C LEU A 19 18.29 3.80 18.82
N ALA A 20 17.70 4.69 19.62
CA ALA A 20 18.43 5.78 20.28
C ALA A 20 19.64 5.28 21.08
N GLY A 21 20.84 5.77 20.72
CA GLY A 21 22.10 5.55 21.42
C GLY A 21 23.21 6.45 20.89
N ALA A 22 23.61 7.42 21.73
CA ALA A 22 24.76 8.35 21.71
C ALA A 22 25.51 8.68 20.39
N GLU A 23 25.60 9.99 20.10
CA GLU A 23 26.35 10.63 19.00
C GLU A 23 27.85 10.31 19.01
N THR A 24 28.38 9.87 17.86
CA THR A 24 29.79 10.01 17.48
C THR A 24 29.92 10.28 15.96
N ALA A 25 30.95 11.04 15.59
CA ALA A 25 31.21 11.63 14.26
C ALA A 25 31.32 10.61 13.09
N PRO A 26 31.10 11.02 11.83
CA PRO A 26 30.95 10.09 10.70
C PRO A 26 32.29 9.50 10.25
N GLN A 27 32.45 8.18 10.41
CA GLN A 27 33.42 7.37 9.69
C GLN A 27 32.80 6.82 8.39
N ALA A 28 33.64 6.54 7.38
CA ALA A 28 33.27 5.89 6.12
C ALA A 28 32.40 4.64 6.36
N PRO A 29 31.49 4.25 5.44
CA PRO A 29 30.49 3.23 5.71
C PRO A 29 31.16 1.87 5.92
N ALA A 30 31.34 1.49 7.18
CA ALA A 30 31.71 0.15 7.58
C ALA A 30 30.60 -0.82 7.13
N GLU A 31 30.97 -1.96 6.54
CA GLU A 31 30.00 -3.01 6.22
C GLU A 31 29.16 -3.32 7.46
N ALA A 32 27.83 -3.24 7.31
CA ALA A 32 26.91 -3.40 8.44
C ALA A 32 27.16 -4.73 9.18
N SER A 33 27.28 -4.65 10.50
CA SER A 33 27.53 -5.81 11.36
C SER A 33 26.43 -6.87 11.18
N PRO A 34 26.71 -8.16 11.46
CA PRO A 34 25.68 -9.20 11.42
C PRO A 34 24.46 -8.89 12.30
N GLN A 35 24.66 -8.21 13.43
CA GLN A 35 23.59 -7.74 14.31
C GLN A 35 22.77 -6.60 13.69
N ALA A 36 23.41 -5.65 13.00
CA ALA A 36 22.69 -4.61 12.25
C ALA A 36 21.87 -5.21 11.09
N LYS A 37 22.42 -6.19 10.37
CA LYS A 37 21.69 -6.91 9.32
C LYS A 37 20.51 -7.72 9.88
N ALA A 38 20.68 -8.39 11.03
CA ALA A 38 19.61 -9.12 11.70
C ALA A 38 18.52 -8.17 12.26
N ALA A 39 18.90 -7.01 12.79
CA ALA A 39 17.97 -5.98 13.24
C ALA A 39 17.17 -5.41 12.07
N VAL A 40 17.82 -5.11 10.93
CA VAL A 40 17.14 -4.72 9.69
C VAL A 40 16.22 -5.84 9.19
N ALA A 41 16.65 -7.11 9.20
CA ALA A 41 15.82 -8.22 8.76
C ALA A 41 14.58 -8.45 9.65
N SER A 42 14.73 -8.34 10.98
CA SER A 42 13.62 -8.43 11.93
C SER A 42 12.67 -7.22 11.80
N PHE A 43 13.23 -6.04 11.54
CA PHE A 43 12.49 -4.81 11.25
C PHE A 43 11.65 -4.93 9.97
N MET A 44 12.22 -5.45 8.88
CA MET A 44 11.52 -5.75 7.62
C MET A 44 10.45 -6.85 7.77
N GLN A 45 10.43 -7.57 8.90
CA GLN A 45 9.44 -8.59 9.23
C GLN A 45 8.37 -8.09 10.23
N GLY A 46 8.50 -6.87 10.75
CA GLY A 46 7.54 -6.28 11.69
C GLY A 46 6.16 -6.00 11.07
N PRO A 47 5.14 -5.64 11.87
CA PRO A 47 3.86 -5.16 11.36
C PRO A 47 4.05 -4.00 10.37
N SER A 48 3.26 -4.03 9.30
CA SER A 48 3.16 -2.99 8.29
C SER A 48 2.65 -1.70 8.93
N VAL A 49 3.46 -0.65 8.92
CA VAL A 49 3.12 0.66 9.50
C VAL A 49 3.12 1.75 8.43
N PHE A 50 2.31 2.78 8.62
CA PHE A 50 2.27 3.95 7.77
C PHE A 50 3.26 5.00 8.27
N ILE A 51 4.16 5.45 7.41
CA ILE A 51 5.12 6.50 7.70
C ILE A 51 4.54 7.83 7.22
N GLU A 52 4.56 8.84 8.07
CA GLU A 52 4.08 10.18 7.72
C GLU A 52 4.99 10.87 6.70
N ASN A 53 4.43 11.60 5.75
CA ASN A 53 5.20 12.44 4.85
C ASN A 53 5.52 13.78 5.53
N ALA A 54 6.66 13.83 6.21
CA ALA A 54 7.28 15.04 6.73
C ALA A 54 8.06 15.85 5.66
N GLY A 55 7.87 15.54 4.37
CA GLY A 55 8.55 16.16 3.24
C GLY A 55 9.77 15.41 2.71
N GLN A 56 10.05 14.21 3.22
CA GLN A 56 11.18 13.36 2.80
C GLN A 56 11.10 12.86 1.35
N TRP A 57 9.98 13.12 0.71
CA TRP A 57 9.50 12.42 -0.46
C TRP A 57 9.29 13.38 -1.65
N GLY A 58 8.96 14.65 -1.41
CA GLY A 58 8.75 15.63 -2.48
C GLY A 58 7.47 15.45 -3.31
N ALA A 59 6.54 14.57 -2.90
CA ALA A 59 5.13 14.59 -3.32
C ALA A 59 4.29 15.14 -2.17
N PRO A 60 3.91 16.42 -2.18
CA PRO A 60 3.13 17.00 -1.10
C PRO A 60 1.71 16.41 -1.00
N GLU A 61 1.22 15.73 -2.04
CA GLU A 61 -0.09 15.08 -2.02
C GLU A 61 -0.10 13.74 -1.26
N ILE A 62 1.06 13.09 -1.09
CA ILE A 62 1.16 11.90 -0.24
C ILE A 62 1.23 12.39 1.21
N ARG A 63 0.33 11.91 2.06
CA ARG A 63 0.30 12.23 3.50
C ARG A 63 0.94 11.14 4.34
N PHE A 64 0.71 9.89 3.97
CA PHE A 64 1.30 8.72 4.59
C PHE A 64 1.72 7.73 3.51
N ALA A 65 2.74 6.91 3.76
CA ALA A 65 3.04 5.79 2.88
C ALA A 65 3.31 4.51 3.65
N LEU A 66 2.96 3.40 3.00
CA LEU A 66 3.32 2.06 3.39
C LEU A 66 4.25 1.48 2.31
N ASP A 67 5.36 0.91 2.76
CA ASP A 67 6.25 0.09 1.94
C ASP A 67 6.00 -1.39 2.26
N GLY A 68 5.35 -2.08 1.31
CA GLY A 68 5.04 -3.49 1.41
C GLY A 68 5.95 -4.33 0.51
N GLN A 69 6.08 -5.63 0.81
CA GLN A 69 6.77 -6.56 -0.08
C GLN A 69 5.91 -6.79 -1.34
N GLY A 70 6.09 -5.96 -2.36
CA GLY A 70 5.45 -6.08 -3.68
C GLY A 70 4.65 -4.85 -4.15
N ALA A 71 4.29 -3.95 -3.23
CA ALA A 71 3.55 -2.74 -3.54
C ALA A 71 3.93 -1.58 -2.61
N ASN A 72 4.12 -0.40 -3.19
CA ASN A 72 4.15 0.85 -2.44
C ASN A 72 2.75 1.46 -2.44
N VAL A 73 2.29 1.92 -1.29
CA VAL A 73 1.00 2.60 -1.15
C VAL A 73 1.22 3.98 -0.57
N GLY A 74 0.84 5.02 -1.30
CA GLY A 74 0.82 6.40 -0.81
C GLY A 74 -0.61 6.87 -0.59
N LEU A 75 -0.96 7.22 0.64
CA LEU A 75 -2.27 7.73 1.02
C LEU A 75 -2.34 9.23 0.78
N THR A 76 -3.36 9.69 0.05
CA THR A 76 -3.60 11.10 -0.25
C THR A 76 -4.96 11.56 0.27
N ASP A 77 -5.24 12.86 0.21
CA ASP A 77 -6.55 13.45 0.61
C ASP A 77 -7.73 12.98 -0.27
N ARG A 78 -7.45 12.29 -1.39
CA ARG A 78 -8.43 11.83 -2.39
C ARG A 78 -8.49 10.32 -2.54
N GLY A 79 -7.63 9.60 -1.83
CA GLY A 79 -7.50 8.16 -1.91
C GLY A 79 -6.06 7.67 -2.08
N PRO A 80 -5.84 6.36 -2.01
CA PRO A 80 -4.53 5.73 -2.13
C PRO A 80 -4.03 5.72 -3.59
N LYS A 81 -2.72 5.95 -3.74
CA LYS A 81 -1.94 5.69 -4.95
C LYS A 81 -1.12 4.42 -4.74
N PHE A 82 -1.08 3.57 -5.75
CA PHE A 82 -0.37 2.30 -5.73
C PHE A 82 0.76 2.29 -6.74
N GLN A 83 1.87 1.65 -6.37
CA GLN A 83 2.93 1.27 -7.29
C GLN A 83 3.17 -0.22 -7.13
N LEU A 84 2.87 -0.98 -8.18
CA LEU A 84 3.19 -2.40 -8.24
C LEU A 84 4.50 -2.59 -8.97
N PHE A 85 5.27 -3.57 -8.50
CA PHE A 85 6.54 -3.95 -9.11
C PHE A 85 6.49 -5.42 -9.47
N ARG A 86 7.01 -5.76 -10.64
CA ARG A 86 7.31 -7.14 -11.01
C ARG A 86 8.72 -7.25 -11.52
N GLU A 87 9.37 -8.37 -11.23
CA GLU A 87 10.62 -8.74 -11.86
C GLU A 87 10.33 -9.31 -13.24
N LEU A 88 11.05 -8.85 -14.25
CA LEU A 88 10.98 -9.41 -15.58
C LEU A 88 11.96 -10.57 -15.68
N PRO A 89 11.61 -11.66 -16.39
CA PRO A 89 12.56 -12.71 -16.73
C PRO A 89 13.79 -12.07 -17.36
N ARG A 90 14.98 -12.42 -16.85
CA ARG A 90 16.20 -11.97 -17.50
C ARG A 90 16.20 -12.57 -18.91
N PRO A 91 16.50 -11.78 -19.97
CA PRO A 91 16.80 -12.37 -21.26
C PRO A 91 17.85 -13.46 -21.05
N ALA A 92 17.65 -14.63 -21.67
CA ALA A 92 18.70 -15.65 -21.66
C ALA A 92 19.99 -14.95 -22.08
N ALA A 93 21.05 -15.07 -21.27
CA ALA A 93 22.34 -14.52 -21.66
C ALA A 93 22.63 -15.06 -23.05
N GLU A 94 22.90 -14.18 -24.02
CA GLU A 94 23.51 -14.63 -25.27
C GLU A 94 24.68 -15.53 -24.86
N PRO A 95 24.82 -16.73 -25.44
CA PRO A 95 25.92 -17.61 -25.10
C PRO A 95 27.20 -16.77 -25.25
N ALA A 96 27.89 -16.56 -24.13
CA ALA A 96 29.08 -15.73 -24.10
C ALA A 96 30.00 -16.21 -25.22
N ALA A 97 30.27 -15.33 -26.18
CA ALA A 97 31.27 -15.56 -27.20
C ALA A 97 32.64 -15.41 -26.52
N GLU A 98 32.99 -16.41 -25.70
CA GLU A 98 34.31 -16.85 -25.25
C GLU A 98 34.16 -17.65 -23.95
N PRO A 99 34.74 -18.86 -23.85
CA PRO A 99 34.72 -19.60 -22.60
C PRO A 99 35.57 -18.87 -21.55
N ALA A 100 34.99 -18.66 -20.37
CA ALA A 100 35.73 -18.14 -19.21
C ALA A 100 36.97 -19.02 -18.95
N ALA A 101 38.10 -18.38 -18.66
CA ALA A 101 39.40 -19.03 -18.45
C ALA A 101 39.47 -19.93 -17.21
N ASP A 102 38.41 -20.01 -16.40
CA ASP A 102 38.35 -20.93 -15.26
C ASP A 102 36.90 -21.40 -15.02
N PRO A 103 36.57 -22.68 -15.27
CA PRO A 103 35.22 -23.23 -15.08
C PRO A 103 34.86 -23.50 -13.60
N ALA A 104 35.76 -23.24 -12.65
CA ALA A 104 35.55 -23.57 -11.23
C ALA A 104 35.21 -22.39 -10.31
N ALA A 105 35.26 -21.15 -10.78
CA ALA A 105 34.89 -20.00 -9.96
C ALA A 105 33.36 -19.76 -10.00
N PRO A 106 32.61 -19.93 -8.89
CA PRO A 106 31.22 -19.50 -8.86
C PRO A 106 31.17 -17.97 -9.03
N PRO A 107 30.33 -17.42 -9.92
CA PRO A 107 30.22 -15.97 -10.04
C PRO A 107 29.70 -15.41 -8.72
N ASP A 108 30.44 -14.45 -8.15
CA ASP A 108 30.06 -13.78 -6.92
C ASP A 108 28.66 -13.16 -7.07
N ALA A 109 27.70 -13.66 -6.28
CA ALA A 109 26.30 -13.21 -6.33
C ALA A 109 26.13 -11.70 -6.05
N LYS A 110 27.16 -11.03 -5.52
CA LYS A 110 27.19 -9.60 -5.20
C LYS A 110 27.37 -8.70 -6.43
N ASP A 111 27.98 -9.17 -7.52
CA ASP A 111 28.24 -8.35 -8.73
C ASP A 111 27.17 -8.51 -9.82
N ARG A 112 26.13 -9.31 -9.55
CA ARG A 112 25.07 -9.56 -10.52
C ARG A 112 24.11 -8.38 -10.54
N ALA A 113 24.07 -7.65 -11.65
CA ALA A 113 23.11 -6.56 -11.86
C ALA A 113 21.68 -7.03 -11.52
N PRO A 114 20.90 -6.21 -10.77
CA PRO A 114 19.55 -6.57 -10.36
C PRO A 114 18.70 -6.91 -11.60
N ALA A 115 17.76 -7.86 -11.44
CA ALA A 115 16.85 -8.19 -12.53
C ALA A 115 16.08 -6.94 -12.97
N PRO A 116 15.82 -6.77 -14.28
CA PRO A 116 14.99 -5.66 -14.75
C PRO A 116 13.62 -5.73 -14.06
N ARG A 117 13.17 -4.60 -13.52
CA ARG A 117 11.87 -4.49 -12.84
C ARG A 117 10.95 -3.60 -13.67
N GLU A 118 9.72 -4.03 -13.84
CA GLU A 118 8.66 -3.16 -14.38
C GLU A 118 7.84 -2.61 -13.22
N MET A 119 7.46 -1.33 -13.33
CA MET A 119 6.58 -0.65 -12.39
C MET A 119 5.30 -0.23 -13.11
N HIS A 120 4.15 -0.48 -12.48
CA HIS A 120 2.88 0.10 -12.90
C HIS A 120 2.25 0.87 -11.74
N ALA A 121 1.73 2.06 -12.02
CA ALA A 121 1.10 2.92 -11.01
C ALA A 121 -0.35 3.21 -11.37
N PHE A 122 -1.22 3.16 -10.38
CA PHE A 122 -2.65 3.45 -10.49
C PHE A 122 -3.16 4.04 -9.17
N SER A 123 -4.37 4.59 -9.15
CA SER A 123 -4.99 5.17 -7.96
C SER A 123 -6.35 4.55 -7.68
N LEU A 124 -6.74 4.48 -6.42
CA LEU A 124 -8.14 4.30 -6.03
C LEU A 124 -8.61 5.66 -5.48
N LEU A 125 -9.67 6.19 -6.05
CA LEU A 125 -10.20 7.51 -5.75
C LEU A 125 -11.51 7.35 -4.98
N PHE A 126 -11.70 8.17 -3.96
CA PHE A 126 -12.96 8.27 -3.23
C PHE A 126 -13.95 9.10 -4.06
N ASP A 127 -14.74 8.43 -4.89
CA ASP A 127 -15.60 9.10 -5.87
C ASP A 127 -16.81 9.73 -5.18
N GLY A 128 -17.08 11.00 -5.53
CA GLY A 128 -18.12 11.80 -4.85
C GLY A 128 -17.84 12.16 -3.38
N ALA A 129 -16.69 11.77 -2.81
CA ALA A 129 -16.33 12.05 -1.42
C ALA A 129 -15.77 13.47 -1.21
N ALA A 130 -15.82 13.93 0.04
CA ALA A 130 -15.13 15.14 0.47
C ALA A 130 -13.61 14.97 0.36
N ALA A 131 -12.89 16.08 0.12
CA ALA A 131 -11.43 16.07 0.31
C ALA A 131 -11.16 16.17 1.82
N VAL A 132 -10.63 15.11 2.40
CA VAL A 132 -10.36 15.00 3.84
C VAL A 132 -8.87 14.79 4.04
N SER A 133 -8.28 15.52 4.97
CA SER A 133 -6.91 15.26 5.40
C SER A 133 -6.89 13.98 6.24
N PRO A 134 -6.20 12.91 5.81
CA PRO A 134 -6.08 11.70 6.60
C PRO A 134 -5.33 11.94 7.92
N GLU A 135 -5.64 11.12 8.92
CA GLU A 135 -5.08 11.16 10.27
C GLU A 135 -4.36 9.84 10.61
N GLY A 136 -3.09 9.91 10.99
CA GLY A 136 -2.38 8.75 11.53
C GLY A 136 -2.88 8.43 12.95
N ARG A 137 -3.20 7.16 13.22
CA ARG A 137 -3.64 6.68 14.54
C ARG A 137 -2.85 5.44 14.97
N GLY A 138 -2.72 5.28 16.30
CA GLY A 138 -1.90 4.22 16.90
C GLY A 138 -0.42 4.45 16.60
N LEU A 139 0.25 5.35 17.35
CA LEU A 139 1.69 5.53 17.21
C LEU A 139 2.40 4.20 17.47
N SER A 140 3.11 3.71 16.45
CA SER A 140 3.79 2.40 16.50
C SER A 140 5.03 2.38 17.41
N GLY A 141 5.44 3.53 17.95
CA GLY A 141 6.70 3.71 18.68
C GLY A 141 7.96 3.65 17.81
N ARG A 142 7.80 3.46 16.48
CA ARG A 142 8.91 3.47 15.51
C ARG A 142 9.08 4.86 14.91
N THR A 143 10.32 5.19 14.62
CA THR A 143 10.67 6.39 13.86
C THR A 143 11.67 6.08 12.76
N TYR A 144 11.65 6.88 11.72
CA TYR A 144 12.42 6.65 10.49
C TYR A 144 13.31 7.84 10.20
N ASN A 145 14.56 7.56 9.82
CA ASN A 145 15.50 8.56 9.36
C ASN A 145 15.74 8.41 7.85
N TYR A 146 15.65 9.53 7.15
CA TYR A 146 15.82 9.71 5.72
C TYR A 146 17.03 10.62 5.53
N ASN A 147 18.19 10.03 5.20
CA ASN A 147 19.46 10.75 5.08
C ASN A 147 20.08 10.57 3.68
N VAL A 148 19.30 10.08 2.71
CA VAL A 148 19.73 9.77 1.34
C VAL A 148 19.01 10.68 0.36
N GLY A 149 19.72 11.17 -0.65
CA GLY A 149 19.21 12.12 -1.64
C GLY A 149 19.49 13.59 -1.28
N PRO A 150 18.78 14.55 -1.91
CA PRO A 150 18.98 15.97 -1.66
C PRO A 150 18.80 16.32 -0.18
N VAL A 151 19.67 17.17 0.36
CA VAL A 151 19.73 17.50 1.81
C VAL A 151 18.42 18.13 2.28
N GLU A 152 17.73 18.89 1.42
CA GLU A 152 16.41 19.47 1.68
C GLU A 152 15.32 18.42 1.96
N ASN A 153 15.53 17.18 1.55
CA ASN A 153 14.64 16.04 1.79
C ASN A 153 15.07 15.21 3.00
N HIS A 154 16.19 15.54 3.65
CA HIS A 154 16.63 14.78 4.82
C HIS A 154 15.69 15.01 6.00
N ARG A 155 15.23 13.94 6.64
CA ARG A 155 14.33 13.99 7.80
C ARG A 155 14.77 12.98 8.83
N ALA A 156 14.76 13.35 10.10
CA ALA A 156 15.05 12.44 11.21
C ALA A 156 13.83 12.31 12.11
N GLY A 157 13.67 11.14 12.73
CA GLY A 157 12.62 10.91 13.71
C GLY A 157 11.20 10.93 13.14
N VAL A 158 11.01 10.63 11.85
CA VAL A 158 9.68 10.65 11.21
C VAL A 158 8.80 9.56 11.85
N PRO A 159 7.63 9.90 12.41
CA PRO A 159 6.78 8.94 13.11
C PRO A 159 6.09 7.98 12.16
N SER A 160 5.67 6.83 12.70
CA SER A 160 4.81 5.88 12.00
C SER A 160 3.63 5.40 12.84
N TYR A 161 2.57 5.03 12.13
CA TYR A 161 1.24 4.77 12.66
C TYR A 161 0.74 3.38 12.25
N GLU A 162 -0.08 2.75 13.08
CA GLU A 162 -0.68 1.44 12.84
C GLU A 162 -1.85 1.51 11.85
N SER A 163 -2.59 2.62 11.86
CA SER A 163 -3.66 2.88 10.91
C SER A 163 -3.73 4.35 10.48
N VAL A 164 -4.40 4.59 9.37
CA VAL A 164 -4.68 5.94 8.86
C VAL A 164 -6.17 6.08 8.64
N TRP A 165 -6.76 7.15 9.16
CA TRP A 165 -8.19 7.39 9.16
C TRP A 165 -8.57 8.56 8.27
N TYR A 166 -9.67 8.40 7.54
CA TYR A 166 -10.34 9.45 6.79
C TYR A 166 -11.69 9.74 7.47
N PRO A 167 -11.73 10.70 8.39
CA PRO A 167 -12.95 11.02 9.12
C PRO A 167 -13.98 11.73 8.22
N SER A 168 -15.24 11.32 8.34
CA SER A 168 -16.39 11.90 7.62
C SER A 168 -16.15 12.01 6.12
N LEU A 169 -15.52 10.98 5.54
CA LEU A 169 -15.19 10.92 4.12
C LEU A 169 -16.45 11.04 3.24
N TRP A 170 -17.53 10.40 3.69
CA TRP A 170 -18.91 10.72 3.32
C TRP A 170 -19.69 11.10 4.59
N PRO A 171 -20.87 11.76 4.47
CA PRO A 171 -21.69 12.09 5.64
C PRO A 171 -21.99 10.87 6.52
N GLY A 172 -21.43 10.84 7.73
CA GLY A 172 -21.58 9.74 8.69
C GLY A 172 -20.79 8.47 8.35
N VAL A 173 -19.80 8.55 7.46
CA VAL A 173 -18.95 7.42 7.08
C VAL A 173 -17.48 7.79 7.27
N ASP A 174 -16.81 7.10 8.19
CA ASP A 174 -15.36 7.14 8.33
C ASP A 174 -14.74 5.97 7.55
N LEU A 175 -13.52 6.16 7.06
CA LEU A 175 -12.72 5.09 6.49
C LEU A 175 -11.44 4.89 7.32
N GLU A 176 -11.20 3.67 7.75
CA GLU A 176 -9.95 3.22 8.34
C GLU A 176 -9.12 2.45 7.30
N VAL A 177 -7.84 2.79 7.20
CA VAL A 177 -6.86 2.07 6.40
C VAL A 177 -5.82 1.43 7.31
N THR A 178 -5.67 0.11 7.23
CA THR A 178 -4.68 -0.67 7.99
C THR A 178 -3.66 -1.30 7.06
N GLY A 179 -2.40 -1.37 7.52
CA GLY A 179 -1.32 -2.00 6.78
C GLY A 179 -1.37 -3.53 6.87
N ARG A 180 -1.15 -4.21 5.76
CA ARG A 180 -0.89 -5.65 5.69
C ARG A 180 0.43 -5.90 4.97
N ARG A 181 1.00 -7.10 5.10
CA ARG A 181 2.27 -7.44 4.44
C ARG A 181 2.21 -7.30 2.92
N THR A 182 1.06 -7.62 2.34
CA THR A 182 0.85 -7.66 0.89
C THR A 182 0.23 -6.37 0.35
N GLY A 183 -0.09 -5.39 1.20
CA GLY A 183 -0.70 -4.12 0.79
C GLY A 183 -1.48 -3.47 1.92
N VAL A 184 -2.67 -2.97 1.63
CA VAL A 184 -3.53 -2.30 2.61
C VAL A 184 -4.92 -2.92 2.65
N LYS A 185 -5.58 -2.74 3.79
CA LYS A 185 -6.97 -3.09 4.03
C LYS A 185 -7.77 -1.84 4.38
N TYR A 186 -9.02 -1.80 3.91
CA TYR A 186 -9.97 -0.71 4.15
C TYR A 186 -11.13 -1.22 4.99
N THR A 187 -11.57 -0.43 5.95
CA THR A 187 -12.76 -0.72 6.76
C THR A 187 -13.59 0.56 6.84
N PHE A 188 -14.81 0.52 6.30
CA PHE A 188 -15.75 1.64 6.40
C PHE A 188 -16.57 1.50 7.67
N HIS A 189 -16.60 2.56 8.45
CA HIS A 189 -17.37 2.69 9.69
C HIS A 189 -18.56 3.61 9.41
N ILE A 190 -19.75 3.03 9.26
CA ILE A 190 -20.98 3.77 8.99
C ILE A 190 -21.69 4.02 10.31
N ALA A 191 -21.89 5.29 10.65
CA ALA A 191 -22.58 5.70 11.86
C ALA A 191 -24.06 5.26 11.85
N PRO A 192 -24.71 5.13 13.02
CA PRO A 192 -26.15 4.85 13.10
C PRO A 192 -26.97 5.80 12.24
N GLY A 193 -27.86 5.24 11.41
CA GLY A 193 -28.73 5.98 10.50
C GLY A 193 -28.04 6.67 9.31
N ALA A 194 -26.72 6.54 9.16
CA ALA A 194 -26.00 7.12 8.02
C ALA A 194 -26.25 6.31 6.73
N ASP A 195 -26.25 7.00 5.60
CA ASP A 195 -26.47 6.40 4.29
C ASP A 195 -25.16 5.92 3.67
N TRP A 196 -25.05 4.61 3.40
CA TRP A 196 -23.88 4.00 2.76
C TRP A 196 -23.91 4.07 1.23
N ARG A 197 -25.07 4.33 0.62
CA ARG A 197 -25.24 4.30 -0.84
C ARG A 197 -24.34 5.27 -1.61
N PRO A 198 -23.93 6.43 -1.06
CA PRO A 198 -22.95 7.31 -1.70
C PRO A 198 -21.51 6.76 -1.74
N VAL A 199 -21.18 5.72 -0.96
CA VAL A 199 -19.82 5.17 -0.92
C VAL A 199 -19.49 4.54 -2.28
N ALA A 200 -18.55 5.18 -2.98
CA ALA A 200 -18.09 4.78 -4.30
C ALA A 200 -16.57 4.91 -4.41
N LEU A 201 -15.94 3.89 -4.97
CA LEU A 201 -14.50 3.78 -5.13
C LEU A 201 -14.18 3.60 -6.61
N ARG A 202 -13.36 4.50 -7.17
CA ARG A 202 -13.01 4.49 -8.59
C ARG A 202 -11.53 4.21 -8.78
N TYR A 203 -11.21 3.18 -9.55
CA TYR A 203 -9.84 2.95 -9.98
C TYR A 203 -9.48 3.81 -11.19
N ASP A 204 -8.38 4.53 -11.11
CA ASP A 204 -7.78 5.29 -12.22
C ASP A 204 -6.41 4.69 -12.57
N GLY A 205 -6.13 4.51 -13.86
CA GLY A 205 -4.91 3.84 -14.33
C GLY A 205 -4.98 2.31 -14.37
N VAL A 206 -6.19 1.73 -14.34
CA VAL A 206 -6.44 0.29 -14.55
C VAL A 206 -7.19 0.05 -15.86
N GLN A 207 -7.17 -1.19 -16.36
CA GLN A 207 -7.91 -1.61 -17.57
C GLN A 207 -9.41 -1.81 -17.33
N GLY A 208 -9.81 -2.07 -16.09
CA GLY A 208 -11.21 -2.10 -15.69
C GLY A 208 -11.51 -3.08 -14.57
N LEU A 209 -12.78 -3.09 -14.18
CA LEU A 209 -13.32 -3.92 -13.11
C LEU A 209 -14.27 -4.98 -13.66
N SER A 210 -14.35 -6.11 -12.96
CA SER A 210 -15.35 -7.15 -13.18
C SER A 210 -15.66 -7.89 -11.88
N LEU A 211 -16.85 -8.47 -11.77
CA LEU A 211 -17.21 -9.35 -10.66
C LEU A 211 -17.12 -10.81 -11.10
N ARG A 212 -16.58 -11.66 -10.23
CA ARG A 212 -16.60 -13.12 -10.38
C ARG A 212 -17.89 -13.69 -9.79
N ASP A 213 -18.19 -14.94 -10.14
CA ASP A 213 -19.40 -15.65 -9.67
C ASP A 213 -19.46 -15.81 -8.15
N ASP A 214 -18.31 -15.81 -7.47
CA ASP A 214 -18.18 -15.87 -6.01
C ASP A 214 -18.32 -14.50 -5.32
N GLY A 215 -18.56 -13.43 -6.09
CA GLY A 215 -18.67 -12.06 -5.59
C GLY A 215 -17.34 -11.32 -5.43
N THR A 216 -16.21 -11.95 -5.79
CA THR A 216 -14.89 -11.30 -5.80
C THR A 216 -14.83 -10.20 -6.86
N LEU A 217 -14.32 -9.03 -6.49
CA LEU A 217 -14.00 -7.95 -7.42
C LEU A 217 -12.61 -8.19 -8.02
N GLU A 218 -12.57 -8.32 -9.35
CA GLU A 218 -11.35 -8.43 -10.12
C GLU A 218 -10.95 -7.06 -10.69
N ILE A 219 -9.71 -6.63 -10.41
CA ILE A 219 -9.14 -5.39 -10.90
C ILE A 219 -8.05 -5.70 -11.92
N ARG A 220 -8.36 -5.51 -13.21
CA ARG A 220 -7.40 -5.72 -14.30
C ARG A 220 -6.47 -4.52 -14.40
N VAL A 221 -5.25 -4.65 -13.89
CA VAL A 221 -4.35 -3.50 -13.69
C VAL A 221 -3.71 -3.04 -15.00
N LYS A 222 -3.10 -3.97 -15.74
CA LYS A 222 -2.39 -3.72 -17.00
C LYS A 222 -2.27 -5.02 -17.80
N GLU A 223 -2.18 -4.92 -19.12
CA GLU A 223 -1.96 -6.08 -19.99
C GLU A 223 -0.69 -6.85 -19.60
N GLY A 224 -0.81 -8.17 -19.52
CA GLY A 224 0.26 -9.08 -19.11
C GLY A 224 0.53 -9.08 -17.62
N TRP A 225 -0.17 -8.29 -16.81
CA TRP A 225 -0.13 -8.36 -15.34
C TRP A 225 -1.31 -9.19 -14.84
N GLU A 226 -1.08 -9.96 -13.78
CA GLU A 226 -2.17 -10.63 -13.09
C GLU A 226 -3.12 -9.61 -12.46
N PRO A 227 -4.44 -9.84 -12.53
CA PRO A 227 -5.40 -8.97 -11.87
C PRO A 227 -5.27 -9.05 -10.35
N LEU A 228 -5.59 -7.93 -9.68
CA LEU A 228 -5.77 -7.92 -8.23
C LEU A 228 -7.17 -8.43 -7.88
N MET A 229 -7.31 -9.03 -6.69
CA MET A 229 -8.57 -9.57 -6.21
C MET A 229 -8.98 -8.91 -4.90
N ASP A 230 -10.24 -8.50 -4.79
CA ASP A 230 -10.86 -8.09 -3.54
C ASP A 230 -12.01 -9.04 -3.25
N ALA A 231 -11.89 -9.80 -2.16
CA ALA A 231 -12.90 -10.78 -1.79
C ALA A 231 -14.22 -10.09 -1.46
N ALA A 232 -15.33 -10.80 -1.64
CA ALA A 232 -16.66 -10.28 -1.35
C ALA A 232 -16.70 -9.59 0.04
N PRO A 233 -17.38 -8.44 0.15
CA PRO A 233 -17.28 -7.61 1.34
C PRO A 233 -17.90 -8.29 2.55
N LEU A 234 -17.17 -8.34 3.67
CA LEU A 234 -17.72 -8.75 4.95
C LEU A 234 -18.43 -7.54 5.58
N VAL A 235 -19.76 -7.57 5.65
CA VAL A 235 -20.56 -6.52 6.30
C VAL A 235 -21.18 -7.07 7.57
N TYR A 236 -21.11 -6.31 8.67
CA TYR A 236 -21.65 -6.74 9.96
C TYR A 236 -22.01 -5.58 10.89
N GLN A 237 -22.85 -5.89 11.88
CA GLN A 237 -23.09 -5.05 13.05
C GLN A 237 -22.54 -5.72 14.29
N GLU A 238 -22.02 -4.95 15.24
CA GLU A 238 -21.63 -5.50 16.54
C GLU A 238 -22.80 -5.39 17.53
N VAL A 239 -23.23 -6.52 18.08
CA VAL A 239 -24.31 -6.59 19.07
C VAL A 239 -23.82 -7.41 20.25
N ASN A 240 -23.75 -6.80 21.45
CA ASN A 240 -23.25 -7.43 22.67
C ASN A 240 -21.82 -8.02 22.53
N GLY A 241 -20.97 -7.39 21.72
CA GLY A 241 -19.60 -7.84 21.45
C GLY A 241 -19.48 -8.94 20.38
N GLU A 242 -20.59 -9.35 19.75
CA GLU A 242 -20.59 -10.34 18.67
C GLU A 242 -20.85 -9.68 17.31
N LYS A 243 -20.11 -10.11 16.28
CA LYS A 243 -20.32 -9.68 14.89
C LYS A 243 -21.51 -10.42 14.28
N ARG A 244 -22.59 -9.69 14.01
CA ARG A 244 -23.76 -10.18 13.28
C ARG A 244 -23.61 -9.85 11.81
N PRO A 245 -23.44 -10.86 10.93
CA PRO A 245 -23.25 -10.61 9.51
C PRO A 245 -24.51 -10.01 8.88
N VAL A 246 -24.31 -9.10 7.93
CA VAL A 246 -25.34 -8.49 7.10
C VAL A 246 -25.00 -8.84 5.65
N ALA A 247 -25.95 -9.44 4.94
CA ALA A 247 -25.71 -9.82 3.55
C ALA A 247 -25.42 -8.58 2.69
N ALA A 248 -24.33 -8.64 1.92
CA ALA A 248 -23.91 -7.57 1.04
C ALA A 248 -23.10 -8.12 -0.14
N ALA A 249 -22.98 -7.30 -1.17
CA ALA A 249 -22.19 -7.58 -2.35
C ALA A 249 -21.52 -6.31 -2.88
N PHE A 250 -20.47 -6.47 -3.67
CA PHE A 250 -20.00 -5.38 -4.52
C PHE A 250 -21.02 -5.11 -5.63
N ARG A 251 -21.11 -3.84 -6.02
CA ARG A 251 -21.92 -3.37 -7.14
C ARG A 251 -21.06 -2.53 -8.06
N LEU A 252 -20.91 -2.94 -9.32
CA LEU A 252 -20.28 -2.09 -10.33
C LEU A 252 -21.20 -0.91 -10.66
N VAL A 253 -20.67 0.30 -10.54
CA VAL A 253 -21.32 1.54 -10.98
C VAL A 253 -21.05 1.75 -12.47
N ASP A 254 -19.81 1.49 -12.89
CA ASP A 254 -19.35 1.50 -14.27
C ASP A 254 -18.10 0.60 -14.42
N GLY A 255 -17.36 0.72 -15.53
CA GLY A 255 -16.19 -0.11 -15.81
C GLY A 255 -14.95 0.15 -14.93
N GLN A 256 -14.95 1.19 -14.11
CA GLN A 256 -13.85 1.59 -13.22
C GLN A 256 -14.30 1.93 -11.79
N THR A 257 -15.60 2.07 -11.55
CA THR A 257 -16.17 2.48 -10.27
C THR A 257 -17.02 1.36 -9.68
N TYR A 258 -16.84 1.07 -8.39
CA TYR A 258 -17.67 0.15 -7.63
C TYR A 258 -18.17 0.79 -6.34
N GLY A 259 -19.25 0.23 -5.80
CA GLY A 259 -19.77 0.52 -4.47
C GLY A 259 -20.32 -0.75 -3.84
N PHE A 260 -21.20 -0.58 -2.87
CA PHE A 260 -21.76 -1.69 -2.10
C PHE A 260 -23.28 -1.79 -2.30
N ASP A 261 -23.78 -3.01 -2.32
CA ASP A 261 -25.20 -3.31 -2.19
C ASP A 261 -25.39 -4.11 -0.89
N ILE A 262 -26.15 -3.54 0.05
CA ILE A 262 -26.39 -4.13 1.38
C ILE A 262 -27.85 -4.57 1.39
N THR A 263 -28.04 -5.87 1.20
CA THR A 263 -29.36 -6.49 1.01
C THR A 263 -29.89 -7.16 2.28
N GLY A 264 -29.00 -7.45 3.24
CA GLY A 264 -29.34 -8.03 4.52
C GLY A 264 -30.10 -7.05 5.42
N ALA A 265 -31.09 -7.57 6.14
CA ALA A 265 -31.73 -6.84 7.23
C ALA A 265 -30.70 -6.49 8.31
N HIS A 266 -30.76 -5.26 8.81
CA HIS A 266 -29.89 -4.73 9.84
C HIS A 266 -30.64 -3.68 10.66
N ASP A 267 -30.15 -3.36 11.85
CA ASP A 267 -30.75 -2.37 12.73
C ASP A 267 -30.14 -0.97 12.42
N PRO A 268 -30.91 -0.01 11.91
CA PRO A 268 -30.39 1.32 11.59
C PRO A 268 -29.95 2.12 12.83
N ALA A 269 -30.32 1.70 14.05
CA ALA A 269 -29.86 2.33 15.28
C ALA A 269 -28.44 1.90 15.69
N LEU A 270 -27.86 0.92 15.01
CA LEU A 270 -26.51 0.44 15.27
C LEU A 270 -25.55 0.83 14.14
N PRO A 271 -24.25 1.01 14.45
CA PRO A 271 -23.23 1.17 13.42
C PRO A 271 -23.19 -0.03 12.47
N LEU A 272 -22.81 0.22 11.23
CA LEU A 272 -22.59 -0.81 10.21
C LEU A 272 -21.13 -0.77 9.76
N ILE A 273 -20.45 -1.91 9.81
CA ILE A 273 -19.07 -2.03 9.36
C ILE A 273 -19.05 -2.73 8.01
N ILE A 274 -18.39 -2.13 7.02
CA ILE A 274 -18.10 -2.76 5.72
C ILE A 274 -16.59 -3.01 5.67
N ASP A 275 -16.23 -4.28 5.59
CA ASP A 275 -14.86 -4.75 5.70
C ASP A 275 -14.47 -5.62 4.50
N PRO A 276 -14.15 -5.03 3.34
CA PRO A 276 -13.65 -5.78 2.19
C PRO A 276 -12.26 -6.36 2.47
N GLU A 277 -12.03 -7.61 2.07
CA GLU A 277 -10.73 -8.25 2.20
C GLU A 277 -9.99 -8.23 0.86
N ILE A 278 -9.09 -7.27 0.69
CA ILE A 278 -8.22 -7.22 -0.49
C ILE A 278 -7.15 -8.31 -0.39
N ALA A 279 -7.29 -9.34 -1.23
CA ALA A 279 -6.24 -10.30 -1.50
C ALA A 279 -5.30 -9.72 -2.55
N TRP A 280 -4.26 -9.03 -2.10
CA TRP A 280 -3.11 -8.70 -2.94
C TRP A 280 -2.41 -9.99 -3.34
N GLY A 281 -2.83 -10.55 -4.47
CA GLY A 281 -2.20 -11.73 -5.05
C GLY A 281 -0.80 -11.37 -5.52
N THR A 282 0.22 -11.82 -4.80
CA THR A 282 1.50 -12.15 -5.42
C THR A 282 1.52 -13.66 -5.60
N PRO A 283 1.23 -14.19 -6.81
CA PRO A 283 1.56 -15.56 -7.11
C PRO A 283 3.08 -15.74 -7.07
N ARG A 284 3.51 -16.91 -6.62
CA ARG A 284 4.91 -17.35 -6.53
C ARG A 284 5.66 -17.30 -7.86
#